data_AF-A0A9J5Y0K6-F1
#
_entry.id   AF-A0A9J5Y0K6-F1
#
_cell.length_a   1.000
_cell.length_b   1.000
_cell.length_c   1.000
_cell.angle_alpha   90.00
_cell.angle_beta   90.00
_cell.angle_gamma   90.00
#
_symmetry.space_group_name_H-M   'P 1'
#
loop_
_entity.id
_entity.type
_entity.pdbx_description
1 polymer ?
#
loop_
_entity_poly.entity_id
_entity_poly.type
_entity_poly.pdbx_seq_one_letter_code
_entity_poly.pdbx_strand_id
1 'polypeptide(L)'
;FLYCFSFQTDRSYAIFHDEEWGVPVHDDKRLFEHLVLCGALAELTWPSILKRRHIFREVFANFDPVAVSKLNEKKILAPGSTACSLLSELKLRAVVENARQVSKITDEFGSFDKYIWSFVNQQPILGRFRYPHQLPVKTSKSEVISKDLVQRGFRGVGPTVVYSFMQVAGITNDHLIICFRFQVCLAAAEGKQKDLNV
;
A
#
# COMPACT_ATOMS: atom_id res chain seq x y z
N PHE A 1 -10.46 -6.40 2.93
CA PHE A 1 -11.88 -6.69 2.68
C PHE A 1 -12.82 -6.40 3.84
N LEU A 2 -12.38 -6.49 5.11
CA LEU A 2 -13.23 -6.29 6.30
C LEU A 2 -13.23 -4.88 6.92
N TYR A 3 -12.69 -3.86 6.25
CA TYR A 3 -12.33 -2.59 6.90
C TYR A 3 -13.53 -1.82 7.49
N CYS A 4 -14.65 -1.72 6.79
CA CYS A 4 -15.81 -0.92 7.24
C CYS A 4 -16.88 -1.69 8.03
N PHE A 5 -16.74 -3.01 8.20
CA PHE A 5 -17.78 -3.84 8.86
C PHE A 5 -17.36 -4.34 10.24
N SER A 6 -16.11 -4.11 10.62
CA SER A 6 -15.62 -4.77 11.80
C SER A 6 -15.98 -3.99 13.07
N PHE A 7 -16.85 -4.58 13.89
CA PHE A 7 -16.72 -4.53 15.35
C PHE A 7 -15.36 -5.17 15.73
N GLN A 8 -14.24 -4.56 15.33
CA GLN A 8 -12.92 -5.14 15.57
C GLN A 8 -12.48 -4.76 16.98
N THR A 9 -12.25 -5.79 17.79
CA THR A 9 -11.70 -5.69 19.15
C THR A 9 -10.27 -5.12 19.16
N ASP A 10 -9.61 -5.04 18.01
CA ASP A 10 -8.26 -4.53 17.89
C ASP A 10 -8.22 -3.03 17.56
N ARG A 11 -7.88 -2.24 18.59
CA ARG A 11 -7.76 -0.78 18.51
C ARG A 11 -6.83 -0.31 17.39
N SER A 12 -5.76 -1.05 17.08
CA SER A 12 -4.80 -0.63 16.04
C SER A 12 -5.43 -0.67 14.64
N TYR A 13 -6.33 -1.61 14.40
CA TYR A 13 -7.02 -1.72 13.12
C TYR A 13 -8.11 -0.67 12.94
N ALA A 14 -8.85 -0.35 14.02
CA ALA A 14 -9.85 0.72 14.00
C ALA A 14 -9.21 2.08 13.69
N ILE A 15 -8.09 2.42 14.36
CA ILE A 15 -7.33 3.64 14.09
C ILE A 15 -6.86 3.68 12.64
N PHE A 16 -6.30 2.57 12.13
CA PHE A 16 -5.86 2.50 10.74
C PHE A 16 -7.01 2.71 9.74
N HIS A 17 -8.19 2.14 10.00
CA HIS A 17 -9.38 2.38 9.18
C HIS A 17 -9.82 3.85 9.22
N ASP A 18 -9.85 4.45 10.40
CA ASP A 18 -10.41 5.78 10.64
C ASP A 18 -9.47 6.91 10.15
N GLU A 19 -8.16 6.68 10.21
CA GLU A 19 -7.16 7.74 9.95
C GLU A 19 -6.40 7.57 8.64
N GLU A 20 -6.19 6.33 8.16
CA GLU A 20 -5.30 6.06 7.03
C GLU A 20 -6.00 5.40 5.84
N TRP A 21 -6.84 4.39 6.07
CA TRP A 21 -7.37 3.56 4.99
C TRP A 21 -8.30 4.34 4.05
N GLY A 22 -8.02 4.27 2.74
CA GLY A 22 -8.80 4.96 1.71
C GLY A 22 -8.51 6.45 1.59
N VAL A 23 -7.62 7.02 2.41
CA VAL A 23 -7.20 8.42 2.28
C VAL A 23 -6.15 8.53 1.16
N PRO A 24 -6.30 9.46 0.19
CA PRO A 24 -5.31 9.62 -0.88
C PRO A 24 -3.91 9.93 -0.35
N VAL A 25 -2.94 9.07 -0.70
CA VAL A 25 -1.53 9.23 -0.33
C VAL A 25 -0.70 9.64 -1.55
N HIS A 26 0.09 10.71 -1.39
CA HIS A 26 0.98 11.26 -2.44
C HIS A 26 2.45 11.40 -1.99
N ASP A 27 2.83 10.67 -0.94
CA ASP A 27 4.21 10.60 -0.47
C ASP A 27 4.82 9.25 -0.88
N ASP A 28 5.93 9.29 -1.62
CA ASP A 28 6.57 8.10 -2.19
C ASP A 28 6.96 7.06 -1.13
N LYS A 29 7.46 7.51 0.03
CA LYS A 29 7.87 6.60 1.13
C LYS A 29 6.66 5.91 1.73
N ARG A 30 5.56 6.64 1.94
CA ARG A 30 4.29 6.07 2.41
C ARG A 30 3.65 5.14 1.38
N LEU A 31 3.67 5.48 0.09
CA LEU A 31 3.21 4.60 -0.97
C LEU A 31 4.02 3.31 -1.00
N PHE A 32 5.34 3.40 -0.88
CA PHE A 32 6.20 2.22 -0.80
C PHE A 32 5.96 1.41 0.47
N GLU A 33 5.80 2.06 1.64
CA GLU A 33 5.38 1.42 2.89
C GLU A 33 4.09 0.61 2.67
N HIS A 34 3.04 1.24 2.12
CA HIS A 34 1.77 0.57 1.87
C HIS A 34 1.89 -0.63 0.94
N LEU A 35 2.68 -0.53 -0.13
CA LEU A 35 2.92 -1.64 -1.06
C LEU A 35 3.59 -2.82 -0.34
N VAL A 36 4.61 -2.54 0.49
CA VAL A 36 5.31 -3.58 1.26
C VAL A 36 4.39 -4.22 2.29
N LEU A 37 3.62 -3.42 3.05
CA LEU A 37 2.69 -3.95 4.06
C LEU A 37 1.55 -4.76 3.42
N CYS A 38 1.05 -4.37 2.26
CA CYS A 38 0.08 -5.17 1.51
C CYS A 38 0.70 -6.49 1.01
N GLY A 39 1.98 -6.47 0.61
CA GLY A 39 2.72 -7.67 0.26
C GLY A 39 2.91 -8.64 1.44
N ALA A 40 3.01 -8.11 2.66
CA ALA A 40 3.12 -8.89 3.90
C ALA A 40 1.83 -9.65 4.27
N LEU A 41 0.68 -9.27 3.70
CA LEU A 41 -0.60 -9.96 3.95
C LEU A 41 -0.63 -11.42 3.50
N ALA A 42 0.33 -11.83 2.66
CA ALA A 42 0.50 -13.24 2.31
C ALA A 42 0.97 -14.10 3.50
N GLU A 43 1.54 -13.49 4.54
CA GLU A 43 2.13 -14.18 5.69
C GLU A 43 1.52 -13.73 7.03
N LEU A 44 0.94 -12.54 7.07
CA LEU A 44 0.48 -11.88 8.30
C LEU A 44 -0.93 -11.30 8.15
N THR A 45 -1.60 -11.10 9.28
CA THR A 45 -2.84 -10.32 9.33
C THR A 45 -2.56 -8.83 9.52
N TRP A 46 -3.51 -7.96 9.14
CA TRP A 46 -3.37 -6.52 9.37
C TRP A 46 -3.13 -6.13 10.85
N PRO A 47 -3.89 -6.63 11.85
CA PRO A 47 -3.57 -6.34 13.25
C PRO A 47 -2.14 -6.72 13.63
N SER A 48 -1.64 -7.87 13.15
CA SER A 48 -0.26 -8.31 13.39
C SER A 48 0.79 -7.42 12.71
N ILE A 49 0.47 -6.87 11.53
CA ILE A 49 1.32 -5.91 10.82
C ILE A 49 1.32 -4.57 11.56
N LEU A 50 0.14 -4.02 11.87
CA LEU A 50 -0.02 -2.70 12.49
C LEU A 50 0.64 -2.64 13.86
N LYS A 51 0.50 -3.68 14.70
CA LYS A 51 1.20 -3.78 16.00
C LYS A 51 2.72 -3.76 15.88
N ARG A 52 3.26 -4.30 14.78
CA ARG A 52 4.72 -4.37 14.51
C ARG A 52 5.20 -3.32 13.53
N ARG A 53 4.35 -2.38 13.09
CA ARG A 53 4.68 -1.41 12.02
C ARG A 53 5.90 -0.56 12.36
N HIS A 54 6.12 -0.25 13.64
CA HIS A 54 7.33 0.44 14.11
C HIS A 54 8.61 -0.38 13.84
N ILE A 55 8.57 -1.70 14.04
CA ILE A 55 9.68 -2.62 13.75
C ILE A 55 9.92 -2.69 12.24
N PHE A 56 8.85 -2.77 11.43
CA PHE A 56 8.96 -2.69 9.97
C PHE A 56 9.69 -1.42 9.52
N ARG A 57 9.32 -0.26 10.09
CA ARG A 57 9.97 1.02 9.80
C ARG A 57 11.44 1.03 10.19
N GLU A 58 11.80 0.48 11.34
CA GLU A 58 13.21 0.35 11.75
C GLU A 58 14.00 -0.54 10.78
N VAL A 59 13.48 -1.73 10.47
CA VAL A 59 14.13 -2.71 9.59
C VAL A 59 14.30 -2.16 8.17
N PHE A 60 13.30 -1.46 7.65
CA PHE A 60 13.28 -0.94 6.29
C PHE A 60 13.58 0.56 6.21
N ALA A 61 14.34 1.11 7.16
CA ALA A 61 14.83 2.50 7.11
C ALA A 61 13.72 3.53 6.78
N ASN A 62 12.60 3.46 7.50
CA ASN A 62 11.38 4.25 7.29
C ASN A 62 10.81 4.18 5.86
N PHE A 63 11.04 3.06 5.18
CA PHE A 63 10.59 2.80 3.82
C PHE A 63 11.09 3.84 2.79
N ASP A 64 12.27 4.41 3.02
CA ASP A 64 12.96 5.19 2.00
C ASP A 64 13.44 4.23 0.88
N PRO A 65 12.91 4.33 -0.36
CA PRO A 65 13.27 3.38 -1.41
C PRO A 65 14.77 3.36 -1.72
N VAL A 66 15.44 4.51 -1.64
CA VAL A 66 16.89 4.59 -1.89
C VAL A 66 17.66 3.89 -0.78
N ALA A 67 17.30 4.09 0.49
CA ALA A 67 17.95 3.41 1.60
C ALA A 67 17.67 1.90 1.58
N VAL A 68 16.42 1.49 1.34
CA VAL A 68 16.01 0.09 1.29
C VAL A 68 16.70 -0.66 0.15
N SER A 69 16.84 -0.04 -1.02
CA SER A 69 17.53 -0.63 -2.18
C SER A 69 19.00 -0.99 -1.91
N LYS A 70 19.62 -0.35 -0.91
CA LYS A 70 21.01 -0.50 -0.50
C LYS A 70 21.18 -1.39 0.75
N LEU A 71 20.09 -1.94 1.30
CA LEU A 71 20.19 -2.82 2.45
C LEU A 71 21.04 -4.04 2.11
N ASN A 72 21.93 -4.40 3.05
CA ASN A 72 22.76 -5.58 2.90
C ASN A 72 21.90 -6.84 3.06
N GLU A 73 21.63 -7.52 1.94
CA GLU A 73 20.83 -8.75 1.91
C GLU A 73 21.36 -9.81 2.89
N LYS A 74 22.68 -10.00 3.00
CA LYS A 74 23.26 -10.97 3.94
C LYS A 74 22.93 -10.64 5.40
N LYS A 75 22.86 -9.34 5.75
CA LYS A 75 22.55 -8.88 7.10
C LYS A 75 21.08 -9.09 7.44
N ILE A 76 20.18 -8.71 6.53
CA ILE A 76 18.73 -8.83 6.78
C ILE A 76 18.27 -10.29 6.73
N LEU A 77 18.93 -11.14 5.95
CA LEU A 77 18.62 -12.57 5.85
C LEU A 77 19.34 -13.46 6.87
N ALA A 78 20.21 -12.88 7.72
CA ALA A 78 20.92 -13.65 8.73
C ALA A 78 19.93 -14.32 9.71
N PRO A 79 20.14 -15.60 10.08
CA PRO A 79 19.33 -16.25 11.10
C PRO A 79 19.31 -15.44 12.40
N GLY A 80 18.11 -15.25 12.96
CA GLY A 80 17.91 -14.45 14.18
C GLY A 80 17.90 -12.93 13.97
N SER A 81 18.01 -12.43 12.74
CA SER A 81 17.81 -11.00 12.46
C SER A 81 16.36 -10.59 12.79
N THR A 82 16.18 -9.33 13.19
CA THR A 82 14.84 -8.75 13.40
C THR A 82 13.98 -8.88 12.13
N ALA A 83 14.58 -8.71 10.95
CA ALA A 83 13.89 -8.82 9.66
C ALA A 83 13.32 -10.23 9.41
N CYS A 84 14.08 -11.28 9.71
CA CYS A 84 13.64 -12.67 9.57
C CYS A 84 12.50 -13.05 10.53
N SER A 85 12.31 -12.29 11.62
CA SER A 85 11.14 -12.49 12.51
C SER A 85 9.86 -11.79 12.00
N LEU A 86 9.99 -10.88 11.03
CA LEU A 86 8.86 -10.17 10.43
C LEU A 86 8.32 -10.90 9.20
N LEU A 87 9.20 -11.34 8.30
CA LEU A 87 8.85 -11.85 6.97
C LEU A 87 9.79 -12.99 6.55
N SER A 88 9.29 -13.85 5.66
CA SER A 88 10.11 -14.88 5.02
C SER A 88 11.25 -14.28 4.18
N GLU A 89 12.30 -15.06 3.94
CA GLU A 89 13.42 -14.67 3.07
C GLU A 89 12.94 -14.20 1.69
N LEU A 90 11.96 -14.90 1.10
CA LEU A 90 11.41 -14.54 -0.21
C LEU A 90 10.80 -13.13 -0.19
N LYS A 91 10.07 -12.78 0.88
CA LYS A 91 9.47 -11.45 1.03
C LYS A 91 10.52 -10.38 1.32
N LEU A 92 11.52 -10.67 2.16
CA LEU A 92 12.61 -9.75 2.43
C LEU A 92 13.37 -9.37 1.15
N ARG A 93 13.71 -10.36 0.32
CA ARG A 93 14.32 -10.12 -1.00
C ARG A 93 13.41 -9.31 -1.91
N ALA A 94 12.11 -9.62 -1.94
CA ALA A 94 11.14 -8.86 -2.72
C ALA A 94 11.07 -7.39 -2.31
N VAL A 95 11.14 -7.06 -1.01
CA VAL A 95 11.13 -5.67 -0.53
C VAL A 95 12.35 -4.91 -1.04
N VAL A 96 13.56 -5.48 -0.91
CA VAL A 96 14.79 -4.84 -1.39
C VAL A 96 14.76 -4.65 -2.91
N GLU A 97 14.30 -5.66 -3.66
CA GLU A 97 14.19 -5.58 -5.11
C GLU A 97 13.16 -4.54 -5.55
N ASN A 98 11.98 -4.52 -4.92
CA ASN A 98 10.95 -3.53 -5.21
C ASN A 98 11.44 -2.10 -4.93
N ALA A 99 12.24 -1.89 -3.89
CA ALA A 99 12.86 -0.59 -3.61
C ALA A 99 13.78 -0.13 -4.76
N ARG A 100 14.56 -1.05 -5.35
CA ARG A 100 15.37 -0.76 -6.54
C ARG A 100 14.50 -0.34 -7.72
N GLN A 101 13.36 -1.02 -7.94
CA GLN A 101 12.46 -0.68 -9.05
C GLN A 101 11.72 0.65 -8.81
N VAL A 102 11.39 0.99 -7.57
CA VAL A 102 10.86 2.32 -7.22
C VAL A 102 11.85 3.42 -7.56
N SER A 103 13.15 3.24 -7.28
CA SER A 103 14.18 4.21 -7.67
C SER A 103 14.21 4.42 -9.19
N LYS A 104 14.14 3.35 -9.99
CA LYS A 104 14.09 3.47 -11.46
C LYS A 104 12.82 4.17 -11.95
N ILE A 105 11.67 3.90 -11.33
CA ILE A 105 10.43 4.63 -11.62
C ILE A 105 10.60 6.11 -11.29
N THR A 106 11.29 6.43 -10.19
CA THR A 106 11.56 7.81 -9.80
C THR A 106 12.42 8.51 -10.85
N ASP A 107 13.40 7.81 -11.44
CA ASP A 107 14.22 8.36 -12.54
C ASP A 107 13.41 8.59 -13.83
N GLU A 108 12.44 7.71 -14.15
CA GLU A 108 11.64 7.77 -15.38
C GLU A 108 10.43 8.72 -15.28
N PHE A 109 9.73 8.73 -14.15
CA PHE A 109 8.46 9.44 -13.93
C PHE A 109 8.58 10.63 -12.96
N GLY A 110 9.75 10.80 -12.36
CA GLY A 110 10.02 11.83 -11.34
C GLY A 110 9.58 11.46 -9.92
N SER A 111 8.60 10.57 -9.75
CA SER A 111 8.19 10.02 -8.45
C SER A 111 7.36 8.75 -8.59
N PHE A 112 7.32 7.93 -7.53
CA PHE A 112 6.46 6.75 -7.47
C PHE A 112 4.97 7.13 -7.44
N ASP A 113 4.64 8.23 -6.76
CA ASP A 113 3.32 8.86 -6.74
C ASP A 113 2.80 9.16 -8.16
N LYS A 114 3.57 9.94 -8.94
CA LYS A 114 3.17 10.31 -10.31
C LYS A 114 2.92 9.09 -11.16
N TYR A 115 3.79 8.09 -11.07
CA TYR A 115 3.65 6.84 -11.78
C TYR A 115 2.37 6.10 -11.38
N ILE A 116 2.17 5.84 -10.09
CA ILE A 116 1.08 4.96 -9.64
C ILE A 116 -0.30 5.60 -9.79
N TRP A 117 -0.39 6.92 -9.57
CA TRP A 117 -1.64 7.66 -9.75
C TRP A 117 -1.95 7.95 -11.22
N SER A 118 -0.99 7.84 -12.14
CA SER A 118 -1.25 8.00 -13.57
C SER A 118 -2.23 6.94 -14.11
N PHE A 119 -2.24 5.74 -13.53
CA PHE A 119 -3.19 4.67 -13.90
C PHE A 119 -4.66 5.01 -13.64
N VAL A 120 -4.91 6.01 -12.80
CA VAL A 120 -6.24 6.51 -12.45
C VAL A 120 -6.42 7.99 -12.80
N ASN A 121 -5.60 8.52 -13.72
CA ASN A 121 -5.65 9.92 -14.14
C ASN A 121 -5.61 10.90 -12.95
N GLN A 122 -4.81 10.59 -11.92
CA GLN A 122 -4.66 11.41 -10.72
C GLN A 122 -5.97 11.57 -9.91
N GLN A 123 -6.96 10.70 -10.11
CA GLN A 123 -8.27 10.77 -9.46
C GLN A 123 -8.65 9.42 -8.86
N PRO A 124 -9.06 9.36 -7.58
CA PRO A 124 -9.47 8.09 -6.98
C PRO A 124 -10.66 7.47 -7.69
N ILE A 125 -10.64 6.14 -7.79
CA ILE A 125 -11.81 5.37 -8.21
C ILE A 125 -12.78 5.28 -7.02
N LEU A 126 -14.08 5.52 -7.27
CA LEU A 126 -15.09 5.42 -6.23
C LEU A 126 -15.81 4.07 -6.34
N GLY A 127 -15.65 3.21 -5.33
CA GLY A 127 -16.31 1.89 -5.32
C GLY A 127 -17.83 1.97 -5.13
N ARG A 128 -18.32 2.93 -4.31
CA ARG A 128 -19.74 3.17 -4.00
C ARG A 128 -20.51 1.91 -3.57
N PHE A 129 -19.84 0.98 -2.90
CA PHE A 129 -20.45 -0.27 -2.44
C PHE A 129 -21.43 -0.02 -1.29
N ARG A 130 -22.59 -0.68 -1.34
CA ARG A 130 -23.58 -0.64 -0.25
C ARG A 130 -23.35 -1.75 0.76
N TYR A 131 -22.87 -2.90 0.30
CA TYR A 131 -22.69 -4.10 1.12
C TYR A 131 -21.29 -4.70 0.99
N PRO A 132 -20.72 -5.27 2.07
CA PRO A 132 -19.38 -5.85 2.05
C PRO A 132 -19.13 -6.92 0.98
N HIS A 133 -20.13 -7.76 0.69
CA HIS A 133 -20.01 -8.85 -0.29
C HIS A 133 -19.85 -8.35 -1.74
N GLN A 134 -20.07 -7.06 -1.99
CA GLN A 134 -19.86 -6.45 -3.30
C GLN A 134 -18.40 -6.06 -3.53
N LEU A 135 -17.56 -5.99 -2.47
CA LEU A 135 -16.14 -5.69 -2.64
C LEU A 135 -15.45 -6.88 -3.32
N PRO A 136 -14.87 -6.69 -4.52
CA PRO A 136 -14.23 -7.77 -5.25
C PRO A 136 -12.86 -8.10 -4.65
N VAL A 137 -12.30 -9.29 -4.86
CA VAL A 137 -10.94 -9.60 -4.34
C VAL A 137 -9.82 -8.89 -5.13
N LYS A 138 -10.12 -8.51 -6.38
CA LYS A 138 -9.25 -7.78 -7.32
C LYS A 138 -10.13 -7.07 -8.37
N THR A 139 -9.57 -6.12 -9.10
CA THR A 139 -10.29 -5.40 -10.17
C THR A 139 -9.51 -5.47 -11.48
N SER A 140 -10.17 -5.20 -12.61
CA SER A 140 -9.47 -5.06 -13.90
C SER A 140 -8.36 -4.01 -13.84
N LYS A 141 -8.57 -2.92 -13.09
CA LYS A 141 -7.53 -1.90 -12.87
C LYS A 141 -6.35 -2.45 -12.07
N SER A 142 -6.60 -3.22 -11.02
CA SER A 142 -5.50 -3.83 -10.24
C SER A 142 -4.73 -4.88 -11.04
N GLU A 143 -5.38 -5.58 -11.97
CA GLU A 143 -4.72 -6.49 -12.91
C GLU A 143 -3.78 -5.76 -13.88
N VAL A 144 -4.23 -4.61 -14.43
CA VAL A 144 -3.40 -3.77 -15.30
C VAL A 144 -2.17 -3.25 -14.55
N ILE A 145 -2.37 -2.66 -13.36
CA ILE A 145 -1.26 -2.13 -12.55
C ILE A 145 -0.30 -3.26 -12.13
N SER A 146 -0.84 -4.41 -11.72
CA SER A 146 -0.04 -5.58 -11.35
C SER A 146 0.82 -6.06 -12.52
N LYS A 147 0.26 -6.15 -13.73
CA LYS A 147 1.00 -6.55 -14.93
C LYS A 147 2.15 -5.59 -15.23
N ASP A 148 1.92 -4.29 -15.15
CA ASP A 148 2.96 -3.28 -15.40
C ASP A 148 4.09 -3.35 -14.35
N LEU A 149 3.73 -3.40 -13.05
CA LEU A 149 4.71 -3.57 -11.97
C LEU A 149 5.55 -4.83 -12.15
N VAL A 150 4.94 -5.97 -12.50
CA VAL A 150 5.66 -7.22 -12.79
C VAL A 150 6.60 -7.06 -13.99
N GLN A 151 6.17 -6.41 -15.07
CA GLN A 151 7.01 -6.13 -16.23
C GLN A 151 8.20 -5.23 -15.89
N ARG A 152 8.02 -4.31 -14.94
CA ARG A 152 9.08 -3.46 -14.38
C ARG A 152 9.97 -4.17 -13.36
N GLY A 153 9.74 -5.45 -13.10
CA GLY A 153 10.59 -6.29 -12.24
C GLY A 153 10.18 -6.32 -10.77
N PHE A 154 9.04 -5.73 -10.39
CA PHE A 154 8.52 -5.86 -9.03
C PHE A 154 8.17 -7.33 -8.72
N ARG A 155 8.33 -7.71 -7.46
CA ARG A 155 8.08 -9.04 -6.91
C ARG A 155 6.98 -9.02 -5.87
N GLY A 156 6.16 -10.07 -5.85
CA GLY A 156 5.08 -10.20 -4.87
C GLY A 156 3.90 -9.23 -5.06
N VAL A 157 3.76 -8.63 -6.23
CA VAL A 157 2.75 -7.61 -6.58
C VAL A 157 1.61 -8.19 -7.42
N GLY A 158 1.04 -9.33 -7.00
CA GLY A 158 -0.12 -9.93 -7.69
C GLY A 158 -1.37 -9.04 -7.60
N PRO A 159 -2.40 -9.26 -8.46
CA PRO A 159 -3.55 -8.34 -8.56
C PRO A 159 -4.32 -8.11 -7.26
N THR A 160 -4.38 -9.09 -6.36
CA THR A 160 -5.01 -8.98 -5.03
C THR A 160 -4.20 -8.09 -4.08
N VAL A 161 -2.86 -8.20 -4.13
CA VAL A 161 -1.94 -7.35 -3.35
C VAL A 161 -2.04 -5.91 -3.84
N VAL A 162 -2.01 -5.74 -5.17
CA VAL A 162 -2.13 -4.42 -5.81
C VAL A 162 -3.49 -3.79 -5.49
N TYR A 163 -4.58 -4.56 -5.50
CA TYR A 163 -5.88 -4.01 -5.14
C TYR A 163 -5.94 -3.61 -3.66
N SER A 164 -5.38 -4.41 -2.76
CA SER A 164 -5.27 -4.05 -1.34
C SER A 164 -4.44 -2.76 -1.16
N PHE A 165 -3.35 -2.62 -1.92
CA PHE A 165 -2.54 -1.40 -1.94
C PHE A 165 -3.32 -0.20 -2.47
N MET A 166 -4.08 -0.35 -3.55
CA MET A 166 -4.94 0.72 -4.08
C MET A 166 -5.95 1.20 -3.03
N GLN A 167 -6.53 0.28 -2.27
CA GLN A 167 -7.47 0.59 -1.18
C GLN A 167 -6.78 1.33 -0.04
N VAL A 168 -5.64 0.84 0.42
CA VAL A 168 -4.89 1.45 1.53
C VAL A 168 -4.40 2.85 1.16
N ALA A 169 -3.87 3.04 -0.06
CA ALA A 169 -3.33 4.32 -0.53
C ALA A 169 -4.38 5.33 -1.02
N GLY A 170 -5.67 4.98 -0.97
CA GLY A 170 -6.75 5.85 -1.44
C GLY A 170 -6.83 6.03 -2.96
N ILE A 171 -6.11 5.21 -3.73
CA ILE A 171 -6.25 5.14 -5.20
C ILE A 171 -7.67 4.65 -5.57
N THR A 172 -8.27 3.84 -4.68
CA THR A 172 -9.71 3.57 -4.68
C THR A 172 -10.29 3.89 -3.31
N ASN A 173 -11.43 4.56 -3.31
CA ASN A 173 -12.25 4.77 -2.12
C ASN A 173 -13.33 3.67 -2.09
N ASP A 174 -13.00 2.58 -1.40
CA ASP A 174 -13.87 1.41 -1.24
C ASP A 174 -14.54 1.36 0.15
N HIS A 175 -14.54 2.49 0.87
CA HIS A 175 -15.42 2.63 2.01
C HIS A 175 -16.86 2.35 1.55
N LEU A 176 -17.63 1.61 2.36
CA LEU A 176 -19.06 1.47 2.07
C LEU A 176 -19.70 2.85 2.10
N ILE A 177 -20.73 3.08 1.29
CA ILE A 177 -21.42 4.39 1.25
C ILE A 177 -22.02 4.80 2.60
N ILE A 178 -22.24 3.83 3.51
CA ILE A 178 -22.74 4.05 4.86
C ILE A 178 -21.63 4.29 5.89
N CYS A 179 -20.36 4.09 5.53
CA CYS A 179 -19.22 4.37 6.39
C CYS A 179 -19.02 5.87 6.51
N PHE A 180 -18.83 6.38 7.73
CA PHE A 180 -18.60 7.82 7.97
C PHE A 180 -17.35 8.36 7.23
N ARG A 181 -16.37 7.50 6.94
CA ARG A 181 -15.16 7.84 6.19
C ARG A 181 -15.38 8.00 4.69
N PHE A 182 -16.45 7.45 4.11
CA PHE A 182 -16.67 7.51 2.65
C PHE A 182 -16.65 8.93 2.12
N GLN A 183 -17.43 9.82 2.74
CA GLN A 183 -17.49 11.24 2.35
C GLN A 183 -16.20 11.99 2.70
N VAL A 184 -15.55 11.64 3.81
CA VAL A 184 -14.28 12.28 4.21
C VAL A 184 -13.18 11.99 3.19
N CYS A 185 -13.03 10.73 2.77
CA CYS A 185 -12.04 10.34 1.76
C CYS A 185 -12.37 10.92 0.38
N LEU A 186 -13.66 11.05 0.04
CA LEU A 186 -14.09 11.73 -1.19
C LEU A 186 -13.68 13.21 -1.18
N ALA A 187 -13.97 13.94 -0.12
CA ALA A 187 -13.61 15.35 0.01
C ALA A 187 -12.08 15.57 0.01
N ALA A 188 -11.32 14.67 0.63
CA ALA A 188 -9.85 14.73 0.64
C ALA A 188 -9.26 14.60 -0.78
N ALA A 189 -9.91 13.82 -1.66
CA ALA A 189 -9.51 13.70 -3.06
C ALA A 189 -9.76 14.99 -3.86
N GLU A 190 -10.92 15.61 -3.66
CA GLU A 190 -11.32 16.83 -4.36
C GLU A 190 -10.50 18.05 -3.93
N GLY A 191 -10.14 18.15 -2.63
CA GLY A 191 -9.34 19.24 -2.09
C GLY A 191 -7.97 19.37 -2.77
N LYS A 192 -7.29 18.25 -3.04
CA LYS A 192 -5.99 18.24 -3.73
C LYS A 192 -6.07 18.57 -5.21
N GLN A 193 -7.18 18.27 -5.88
CA GLN A 193 -7.34 18.64 -7.28
C GLN A 193 -7.41 20.17 -7.46
N LYS A 194 -7.86 20.89 -6.43
CA LYS A 194 -7.82 22.36 -6.46
C LYS A 194 -6.39 22.89 -6.28
N ASP A 195 -5.60 22.31 -5.39
CA ASP A 195 -4.22 22.74 -5.14
C ASP A 195 -3.26 22.45 -6.31
N LEU A 196 -3.56 21.47 -7.17
CA LEU A 196 -2.78 21.15 -8.37
C LEU A 196 -3.16 21.99 -9.60
N ASN A 197 -4.30 22.70 -9.57
CA ASN A 197 -4.82 23.51 -10.66
C ASN A 197 -4.69 25.03 -10.40
N VAL A 198 -4.00 25.42 -9.33
CA VAL A 198 -3.67 26.80 -8.95
C VAL A 198 -2.15 26.98 -9.05
#